data_AF-A0A6L8LNC4-F1
#
_entry.id   AF-A0A6L8LNC4-F1
#
_cell.length_a   1.000
_cell.length_b   1.000
_cell.length_c   1.000
_cell.angle_alpha   90.00
_cell.angle_beta   90.00
_cell.angle_gamma   90.00
#
_symmetry.space_group_name_H-M   'P 1'
#
loop_
_entity.id
_entity.type
_entity.pdbx_description
1 polymer ?
#
loop_
_entity_poly.entity_id
_entity_poly.type
_entity_poly.pdbx_seq_one_letter_code
_entity_poly.pdbx_strand_id
1 'polypeptide(L)'
;MKYSKTLGAASLALLLAVGATCASAADSFSCLYGSRPACLDTGDTVCSSEGKCVSDDAVCFDGGQCDYQGYTCRSNVTECVEDYQALQGRYNGLVDEYNALTDEHDALIDEHLALLKEAQEAYGSILALYDCVEAAKTLEEAQTCE
;
A
#
# COMPACT_ATOMS: atom_id res chain seq x y z
N MET A 1 -59.03 30.43 30.32
CA MET A 1 -60.45 30.12 30.04
C MET A 1 -60.60 28.60 30.05
N LYS A 2 -60.77 27.98 31.22
CA LYS A 2 -62.05 27.44 31.74
C LYS A 2 -62.95 26.89 30.63
N TYR A 3 -63.07 25.56 30.53
CA TYR A 3 -64.33 24.84 30.77
C TYR A 3 -64.03 23.38 31.18
N SER A 4 -64.33 23.10 32.45
CA SER A 4 -64.54 21.79 33.04
C SER A 4 -65.99 21.37 32.75
N LYS A 5 -66.24 20.09 32.47
CA LYS A 5 -67.42 19.39 32.98
C LYS A 5 -67.24 17.87 32.94
N THR A 6 -67.53 17.32 34.10
CA THR A 6 -67.47 15.95 34.57
C THR A 6 -68.82 15.24 34.38
N LEU A 7 -68.84 13.95 34.75
CA LEU A 7 -69.99 13.03 34.89
C LEU A 7 -70.48 12.41 33.56
N GLY A 8 -70.84 11.14 33.50
CA GLY A 8 -71.25 10.23 34.58
C GLY A 8 -71.04 8.76 34.24
N ALA A 9 -70.87 8.00 35.30
CA ALA A 9 -70.77 6.55 35.33
C ALA A 9 -72.14 5.89 35.13
N ALA A 10 -72.21 4.94 34.22
CA ALA A 10 -73.23 3.89 34.06
C ALA A 10 -72.77 3.06 32.84
N SER A 11 -72.59 1.75 32.84
CA SER A 11 -73.05 0.69 33.72
C SER A 11 -72.09 -0.48 33.58
N LEU A 12 -71.74 -1.10 34.70
CA LEU A 12 -71.06 -2.37 34.77
C LEU A 12 -72.08 -3.50 34.53
N ALA A 13 -71.63 -4.56 33.87
CA ALA A 13 -72.21 -5.91 33.78
C ALA A 13 -73.33 -6.17 32.75
N LEU A 14 -72.92 -6.65 31.57
CA LEU A 14 -73.52 -7.87 31.02
C LEU A 14 -72.43 -8.73 30.37
N LEU A 15 -72.16 -9.85 31.02
CA LEU A 15 -71.25 -10.91 30.59
C LEU A 15 -71.82 -11.68 29.39
N LEU A 16 -70.90 -12.12 28.53
CA LEU A 16 -70.88 -13.40 27.81
C LEU A 16 -72.08 -13.73 26.90
N ALA A 17 -71.88 -13.57 25.58
CA ALA A 17 -71.95 -14.67 24.59
C ALA A 17 -72.24 -14.14 23.17
N VAL A 18 -71.20 -13.98 22.34
CA VAL A 18 -71.13 -14.28 20.89
C VAL A 18 -69.62 -14.21 20.58
N GLY A 19 -68.87 -15.24 20.21
CA GLY A 19 -69.23 -16.41 19.43
C GLY A 19 -68.99 -16.15 17.95
N ALA A 20 -67.73 -16.21 17.54
CA ALA A 20 -67.24 -16.36 16.16
C ALA A 20 -66.72 -15.11 15.41
N THR A 21 -65.54 -15.33 14.83
CA THR A 21 -64.89 -14.63 13.70
C THR A 21 -64.33 -13.23 13.92
N CYS A 22 -63.12 -13.18 14.47
CA CYS A 22 -62.03 -12.53 13.73
C CYS A 22 -60.91 -13.57 13.61
N ALA A 23 -60.92 -14.30 12.48
CA ALA A 23 -59.72 -14.97 12.04
C ALA A 23 -58.66 -13.88 11.87
N SER A 24 -57.61 -13.91 12.69
CA SER A 24 -56.37 -13.26 12.34
C SER A 24 -55.99 -13.79 10.96
N ALA A 25 -56.00 -12.93 9.95
CA ALA A 25 -55.37 -13.21 8.68
C ALA A 25 -53.88 -13.40 8.98
N ALA A 26 -53.48 -14.64 9.28
CA ALA A 26 -52.11 -15.06 9.18
C ALA A 26 -51.85 -15.22 7.68
N ASP A 27 -51.46 -14.11 7.03
CA ASP A 27 -50.86 -14.19 5.71
C ASP A 27 -49.68 -15.17 5.82
N SER A 28 -49.72 -16.21 5.00
CA SER A 28 -48.66 -17.21 4.94
C SER A 28 -47.36 -16.53 4.53
N PHE A 29 -46.49 -16.26 5.50
CA PHE A 29 -45.14 -15.77 5.23
C PHE A 29 -44.29 -16.96 4.75
N SER A 30 -44.23 -17.16 3.44
CA SER A 30 -43.34 -18.16 2.83
C SER A 30 -41.95 -17.56 2.65
N CYS A 31 -41.00 -17.93 3.52
CA CYS A 31 -39.59 -17.67 3.25
C CYS A 31 -39.08 -18.66 2.21
N LEU A 32 -38.46 -18.16 1.12
CA LEU A 32 -37.59 -19.00 0.30
C LEU A 32 -36.37 -19.43 1.15
N TYR A 33 -35.91 -20.66 0.89
CA TYR A 33 -34.76 -21.37 1.46
C TYR A 33 -33.77 -20.52 2.29
N GLY A 34 -33.64 -20.83 3.59
CA GLY A 34 -32.49 -20.47 4.42
C GLY A 34 -32.73 -19.45 5.54
N SER A 35 -33.81 -18.66 5.48
CA SER A 35 -34.08 -17.64 6.49
C SER A 35 -35.11 -18.13 7.51
N ARG A 36 -34.68 -18.35 8.76
CA ARG A 36 -35.60 -18.52 9.90
C ARG A 36 -36.46 -17.26 10.01
N PRO A 37 -37.79 -17.35 10.08
CA PRO A 37 -38.61 -16.18 10.32
C PRO A 37 -38.28 -15.62 11.70
N ALA A 38 -37.75 -14.39 11.73
CA ALA A 38 -37.61 -13.60 12.94
C ALA A 38 -38.53 -12.39 12.79
N CYS A 39 -39.25 -12.04 13.85
CA CYS A 39 -39.93 -10.75 13.91
C CYS A 39 -38.84 -9.69 13.88
N LEU A 40 -38.85 -8.84 12.85
CA LEU A 40 -37.93 -7.73 12.77
C LEU A 40 -38.35 -6.67 13.80
N ASP A 41 -37.42 -6.24 14.63
CA ASP A 41 -37.62 -5.15 15.57
C ASP A 41 -37.52 -3.80 14.84
N THR A 42 -38.04 -2.74 15.48
CA THR A 42 -38.00 -1.38 14.91
C THR A 42 -36.55 -0.92 14.79
N GLY A 43 -36.02 -0.89 13.55
CA GLY A 43 -34.63 -0.53 13.25
C GLY A 43 -33.86 -1.62 12.50
N ASP A 44 -34.46 -2.79 12.28
CA ASP A 44 -33.82 -3.86 11.53
C ASP A 44 -33.76 -3.58 10.02
N THR A 45 -32.57 -3.70 9.45
CA THR A 45 -32.34 -3.54 8.01
C THR A 45 -32.34 -4.91 7.34
N VAL A 46 -33.27 -5.12 6.40
CA VAL A 46 -33.30 -6.31 5.55
C VAL A 46 -32.55 -6.03 4.26
N CYS A 47 -31.45 -6.74 4.03
CA CYS A 47 -30.77 -6.72 2.75
C CYS A 47 -31.21 -7.88 1.88
N SER A 48 -31.02 -7.73 0.56
CA SER A 48 -31.22 -8.81 -0.41
C SER A 48 -30.51 -10.09 0.05
N SER A 49 -31.05 -11.27 -0.29
CA SER A 49 -30.39 -12.56 -0.04
C SER A 49 -28.99 -12.65 -0.66
N GLU A 50 -28.71 -11.80 -1.64
CA GLU A 50 -27.43 -11.71 -2.34
C GLU A 50 -26.53 -10.57 -1.82
N GLY A 51 -26.97 -9.79 -0.82
CA GLY A 51 -26.27 -8.60 -0.33
C GLY A 51 -26.10 -8.56 1.20
N LYS A 52 -25.03 -7.90 1.67
CA LYS A 52 -24.83 -7.60 3.10
C LYS A 52 -25.20 -6.16 3.39
N CYS A 53 -25.88 -5.94 4.52
CA CYS A 53 -26.16 -4.60 5.02
C CYS A 53 -24.88 -3.96 5.55
N VAL A 54 -24.59 -2.75 5.08
CA VAL A 54 -23.53 -1.88 5.61
C VAL A 54 -24.16 -0.65 6.25
N SER A 55 -23.40 0.03 7.12
CA SER A 55 -23.82 1.30 7.70
C SER A 55 -23.89 2.40 6.63
N ASP A 56 -24.71 3.42 6.88
CA ASP A 56 -24.94 4.53 5.93
C ASP A 56 -23.65 5.34 5.64
N ASP A 57 -22.70 5.36 6.59
CA ASP A 57 -21.39 6.00 6.48
C ASP A 57 -20.33 5.12 5.77
N ALA A 58 -20.73 3.96 5.24
CA ALA A 58 -19.83 3.10 4.47
C ALA A 58 -19.43 3.79 3.16
N VAL A 59 -18.16 4.20 3.07
CA VAL A 59 -17.60 4.83 1.88
C VAL A 59 -17.29 3.75 0.82
N CYS A 60 -18.27 3.46 -0.04
CA CYS A 60 -18.03 2.76 -1.29
C CYS A 60 -17.63 3.79 -2.34
N PHE A 61 -16.45 3.65 -2.95
CA PHE A 61 -15.97 4.58 -3.98
C PHE A 61 -16.85 4.55 -5.26
N ASP A 62 -17.59 3.46 -5.49
CA ASP A 62 -18.59 3.31 -6.56
C ASP A 62 -19.61 2.19 -6.21
N GLY A 63 -20.74 2.15 -6.92
CA GLY A 63 -21.75 1.09 -6.80
C GLY A 63 -21.25 -0.27 -7.29
N GLY A 64 -21.54 -1.35 -6.56
CA GLY A 64 -21.17 -2.73 -6.95
C GLY A 64 -19.77 -3.20 -6.51
N GLN A 65 -19.09 -2.44 -5.65
CA GLN A 65 -17.76 -2.77 -5.11
C GLN A 65 -17.77 -3.82 -3.99
N CYS A 66 -18.92 -4.41 -3.68
CA CYS A 66 -19.08 -5.49 -2.70
C CYS A 66 -19.32 -6.81 -3.45
N ASP A 67 -18.32 -7.70 -3.49
CA ASP A 67 -18.50 -9.06 -3.98
C ASP A 67 -18.75 -10.07 -2.83
N TYR A 68 -19.05 -11.32 -3.18
CA TYR A 68 -19.36 -12.39 -2.22
C TYR A 68 -18.14 -12.82 -1.36
N GLN A 69 -16.92 -12.41 -1.73
CA GLN A 69 -15.67 -12.81 -1.09
C GLN A 69 -15.30 -11.92 0.12
N GLY A 70 -16.08 -10.88 0.38
CA GLY A 70 -15.89 -9.99 1.52
C GLY A 70 -15.21 -8.68 1.12
N TYR A 71 -15.34 -7.67 1.99
CA TYR A 71 -14.98 -6.27 1.76
C TYR A 71 -13.51 -6.06 1.38
N THR A 72 -13.15 -6.38 0.14
CA THR A 72 -12.16 -5.60 -0.58
C THR A 72 -12.96 -4.68 -1.46
N CYS A 73 -13.17 -3.45 -0.99
CA CYS A 73 -13.19 -2.35 -1.93
C CYS A 73 -11.97 -2.61 -2.81
N ARG A 74 -12.17 -3.02 -4.07
CA ARG A 74 -11.12 -2.91 -5.08
C ARG A 74 -11.01 -1.42 -5.36
N SER A 75 -10.66 -0.65 -4.32
CA SER A 75 -10.30 0.73 -4.46
C SER A 75 -9.13 0.72 -5.41
N ASN A 76 -9.18 1.67 -6.32
CA ASN A 76 -8.22 2.00 -7.34
C ASN A 76 -6.85 2.38 -6.72
N VAL A 77 -6.28 1.49 -5.92
CA VAL A 77 -5.02 1.64 -5.19
C VAL A 77 -4.12 0.43 -5.41
N THR A 78 -4.65 -0.71 -5.87
CA THR A 78 -3.82 -1.86 -6.28
C THR A 78 -2.84 -1.45 -7.37
N GLU A 79 -3.31 -0.75 -8.42
CA GLU A 79 -2.46 -0.21 -9.49
C GLU A 79 -1.44 0.80 -8.94
N CYS A 80 -1.85 1.69 -8.03
CA CYS A 80 -0.94 2.62 -7.37
C CYS A 80 0.15 1.92 -6.53
N VAL A 81 -0.19 0.81 -5.86
CA VAL A 81 0.77 0.00 -5.09
C VAL A 81 1.74 -0.70 -6.05
N GLU A 82 1.26 -1.27 -7.14
CA GLU A 82 2.09 -1.90 -8.17
C GLU A 82 3.05 -0.87 -8.82
N ASP A 83 2.54 0.31 -9.17
CA ASP A 83 3.34 1.42 -9.70
C ASP A 83 4.40 1.91 -8.71
N TYR A 84 4.04 2.03 -7.42
CA TYR A 84 4.98 2.43 -6.38
C TYR A 84 6.08 1.38 -6.20
N GLN A 85 5.73 0.09 -6.17
CA GLN A 85 6.71 -1.01 -6.08
C GLN A 85 7.63 -1.03 -7.30
N ALA A 86 7.09 -0.84 -8.51
CA ALA A 86 7.88 -0.76 -9.73
C ALA A 86 8.83 0.45 -9.71
N LEU A 87 8.35 1.62 -9.26
CA LEU A 87 9.17 2.82 -9.11
C LEU A 87 10.28 2.62 -8.07
N GLN A 88 9.95 2.05 -6.92
CA GLN A 88 10.92 1.72 -5.88
C GLN A 88 11.99 0.75 -6.40
N GLY A 89 11.59 -0.27 -7.18
CA GLY A 89 12.51 -1.19 -7.83
C GLY A 89 13.48 -0.48 -8.78
N ARG A 90 12.97 0.41 -9.66
CA ARG A 90 13.81 1.21 -10.56
C ARG A 90 14.75 2.15 -9.80
N TYR A 91 14.27 2.76 -8.73
CA TYR A 91 15.08 3.65 -7.90
C TYR A 91 16.24 2.90 -7.24
N ASN A 92 15.95 1.73 -6.65
CA ASN A 92 16.99 0.90 -6.06
C ASN A 92 18.01 0.44 -7.12
N GLY A 93 17.55 0.04 -8.31
CA GLY A 93 18.44 -0.32 -9.41
C GLY A 93 19.35 0.84 -9.84
N LEU A 94 18.82 2.06 -9.90
CA LEU A 94 19.63 3.25 -10.20
C LEU A 94 20.67 3.54 -9.10
N VAL A 95 20.31 3.33 -7.83
CA VAL A 95 21.25 3.47 -6.71
C VAL A 95 22.37 2.43 -6.81
N ASP A 96 22.04 1.18 -7.15
CA ASP A 96 23.04 0.13 -7.33
C ASP A 96 24.00 0.44 -8.50
N GLU A 97 23.47 0.91 -9.63
CA GLU A 97 24.29 1.36 -10.78
C GLU A 97 25.18 2.54 -10.43
N TYR A 98 24.67 3.53 -9.69
CA TYR A 98 25.44 4.68 -9.24
C TYR A 98 26.59 4.28 -8.30
N ASN A 99 26.33 3.37 -7.37
CA ASN A 99 27.36 2.86 -6.46
C ASN A 99 28.43 2.10 -7.24
N ALA A 100 28.04 1.23 -8.17
CA ALA A 100 29.00 0.50 -9.00
C ALA A 100 29.88 1.45 -9.85
N LEU A 101 29.28 2.52 -10.40
CA LEU A 101 30.03 3.53 -11.15
C LEU A 101 31.00 4.31 -10.25
N THR A 102 30.63 4.56 -8.99
CA THR A 102 31.49 5.21 -8.01
C THR A 102 32.69 4.32 -7.67
N ASP A 103 32.46 3.02 -7.47
CA ASP A 103 33.53 2.05 -7.21
C ASP A 103 34.51 1.96 -8.40
N GLU A 104 34.00 1.94 -9.64
CA GLU A 104 34.83 1.94 -10.85
C GLU A 104 35.66 3.24 -10.97
N HIS A 105 35.04 4.38 -10.68
CA HIS A 105 35.73 5.67 -10.70
C HIS A 105 36.86 5.73 -9.68
N ASP A 106 36.64 5.25 -8.46
CA ASP A 106 37.66 5.24 -7.41
C ASP A 106 38.82 4.29 -7.76
N ALA A 107 38.51 3.11 -8.33
CA ALA A 107 39.53 2.19 -8.84
C ALA A 107 40.38 2.83 -9.96
N LEU A 108 39.75 3.59 -10.87
CA LEU A 108 40.46 4.28 -11.94
C LEU A 108 41.37 5.40 -11.41
N ILE A 109 40.94 6.10 -10.35
CA ILE A 109 41.79 7.09 -9.68
C ILE A 109 43.03 6.41 -9.09
N ASP A 110 42.86 5.29 -8.40
CA ASP A 110 43.98 4.56 -7.81
C ASP A 110 44.99 4.09 -8.88
N GLU A 111 44.49 3.56 -10.01
CA GLU A 111 45.34 3.20 -11.15
C GLU A 111 46.06 4.43 -11.73
N HIS A 112 45.37 5.55 -11.89
CA HIS A 112 45.97 6.77 -12.41
C HIS A 112 47.09 7.29 -11.49
N LEU A 113 46.87 7.26 -10.17
CA LEU A 113 47.87 7.67 -9.19
C LEU A 113 49.09 6.73 -9.20
N ALA A 114 48.88 5.43 -9.36
CA ALA A 114 49.97 4.46 -9.51
C ALA A 114 50.81 4.75 -10.77
N LEU A 115 50.16 4.98 -11.91
CA LEU A 115 50.84 5.32 -13.16
C LEU A 115 51.62 6.63 -13.07
N LEU A 116 51.07 7.65 -12.41
CA LEU A 116 51.79 8.92 -12.18
C LEU A 116 53.05 8.71 -11.35
N LYS A 117 52.99 7.84 -10.33
CA LYS A 117 54.15 7.50 -9.51
C LYS A 117 55.23 6.78 -10.34
N GLU A 118 54.85 5.79 -11.14
CA GLU A 118 55.78 5.09 -12.03
C GLU A 118 56.43 6.05 -13.04
N ALA A 119 55.64 6.95 -13.64
CA ALA A 119 56.15 7.95 -14.57
C ALA A 119 57.14 8.90 -13.90
N GLN A 120 56.87 9.31 -12.65
CA GLN A 120 57.77 10.15 -11.87
C GLN A 120 59.09 9.43 -11.54
N GLU A 121 59.03 8.16 -11.14
CA GLU A 121 60.21 7.34 -10.85
C GLU A 121 61.06 7.15 -12.11
N ALA A 122 60.44 6.81 -13.24
CA ALA A 122 61.12 6.66 -14.52
C ALA A 122 61.81 7.96 -14.96
N TYR A 123 61.14 9.11 -14.81
CA TYR A 123 61.73 10.40 -15.12
C TYR A 123 62.92 10.73 -14.20
N GLY A 124 62.83 10.40 -12.92
CA GLY A 124 63.93 10.52 -11.96
C GLY A 124 65.15 9.69 -12.35
N SER A 125 64.94 8.42 -12.74
CA SER A 125 66.02 7.55 -13.23
C SER A 125 66.67 8.10 -14.49
N ILE A 126 65.89 8.63 -15.44
CA ILE A 126 66.42 9.25 -16.66
C ILE A 126 67.29 10.46 -16.32
N LEU A 127 66.85 11.32 -15.40
CA LEU A 127 67.65 12.48 -14.98
C LEU A 127 68.95 12.04 -14.29
N ALA A 128 68.90 11.05 -13.41
CA ALA A 128 70.09 10.53 -12.73
C ALA A 128 71.10 9.94 -13.73
N LEU A 129 70.63 9.18 -14.72
CA LEU A 129 71.44 8.67 -15.82
C LEU A 129 72.05 9.80 -16.64
N TYR A 130 71.25 10.80 -17.00
CA TYR A 130 71.70 11.96 -17.75
C TYR A 130 72.82 12.71 -17.01
N ASP A 131 72.61 13.04 -15.73
CA ASP A 131 73.60 13.73 -14.89
C ASP A 131 74.89 12.91 -14.75
N CYS A 132 74.77 11.58 -14.61
CA CYS A 132 75.92 10.67 -14.52
C CYS A 132 76.75 10.67 -15.81
N VAL A 133 76.09 10.54 -16.96
CA VAL A 133 76.76 10.53 -18.27
C VAL A 133 77.36 11.90 -18.58
N GLU A 134 76.71 13.00 -18.20
CA GLU A 134 77.26 14.35 -18.37
C GLU A 134 78.53 14.57 -17.52
N ALA A 135 78.60 14.00 -16.32
CA ALA A 135 79.76 14.11 -15.44
C ALA A 135 80.95 13.21 -15.84
N ALA A 136 80.70 12.15 -16.62
CA ALA A 136 81.71 11.19 -17.02
C ALA A 136 82.76 11.82 -17.94
N LYS A 137 84.05 11.51 -17.71
CA LYS A 137 85.18 12.03 -18.49
C LYS A 137 85.71 11.01 -19.48
N THR A 138 85.35 9.75 -19.32
CA THR A 138 85.77 8.64 -20.18
C THR A 138 84.59 7.76 -20.56
N LEU A 139 84.74 7.00 -21.64
CA LEU A 139 83.74 6.04 -22.08
C LEU A 139 83.48 4.96 -21.02
N GLU A 140 84.54 4.54 -20.31
CA GLU A 140 84.45 3.51 -19.27
C GLU A 140 83.64 4.01 -18.06
N GLU A 141 83.84 5.28 -17.65
CA GLU A 141 83.01 5.91 -16.60
C GLU A 141 81.53 6.02 -17.03
N ALA A 142 81.26 6.46 -18.27
CA ALA A 142 79.89 6.58 -18.76
C ALA A 142 79.15 5.24 -18.86
N GLN A 143 79.87 4.15 -19.14
CA GLN A 143 79.32 2.79 -19.18
C GLN A 143 78.92 2.24 -17.82
N THR A 144 79.34 2.87 -16.72
CA THR A 144 78.98 2.47 -15.35
C THR A 144 77.74 3.18 -14.80
N CYS A 145 77.13 4.10 -15.57
CA CYS A 145 75.88 4.76 -15.21
C CYS A 145 74.68 3.83 -15.44
N GLU A 146 73.94 3.50 -14.37
CA GLU A 146 72.71 2.68 -14.37
C GLU A 146 71.52 3.46 -13.77
#